data_AF-A0A7W7YI58-F1
#
_entry.id   AF-A0A7W7YI58-F1
#
_cell.length_a   1.000
_cell.length_b   1.000
_cell.length_c   1.000
_cell.angle_alpha   90.00
_cell.angle_beta   90.00
_cell.angle_gamma   90.00
#
_symmetry.space_group_name_H-M   'P 1'
#
loop_
_entity.id
_entity.type
_entity.pdbx_description
1 polymer ?
#
loop_
_entity_poly.entity_id
_entity_poly.type
_entity_poly.pdbx_seq_one_letter_code
_entity_poly.pdbx_strand_id
1 'polypeptide(L)'
;MIRVRPSGIFPLELWDLCLGTGILWDHMSQADFGGVLKHSLTQVWEGQGATRSEGLVPECVRGFQGLYLAGGGAESVLASLQEGPWSRTHLCTASHFAGDAGGHFLLGQQGLTGWVLDLGQSALKISAAGYQQTWPRDLTRLPLREDRLDTSVADQRAELRHFIAKALQSFLHLMGRRPDGLVCALPSRLDDLGIPEGSSYIGMGGDASLLPEALVLAGFGQTQLLVLNDAELAATSALLDPLVQRRTLVLTLGFGVGAALIT
;
A
#
# COMPACT_ATOMS: atom_id res chain seq x y z
N MET A 1 6.23 -17.71 3.68
CA MET A 1 6.05 -16.31 3.29
C MET A 1 7.30 -15.85 2.57
N ILE A 2 7.18 -15.13 1.46
CA ILE A 2 8.29 -14.63 0.65
C ILE A 2 8.10 -13.13 0.47
N ARG A 3 9.06 -12.31 0.92
CA ARG A 3 9.11 -10.88 0.61
C ARG A 3 9.45 -10.71 -0.87
N VAL A 4 8.55 -10.10 -1.64
CA VAL A 4 8.72 -9.85 -3.07
C VAL A 4 9.15 -8.42 -3.28
N ARG A 5 10.31 -8.19 -3.93
CA ARG A 5 10.75 -6.87 -4.39
C ARG A 5 10.64 -6.81 -5.91
N PRO A 6 9.58 -6.22 -6.47
CA PRO A 6 9.42 -6.15 -7.92
C PRO A 6 10.60 -5.40 -8.56
N SER A 7 11.14 -5.95 -9.64
CA SER A 7 12.27 -5.32 -10.35
C SER A 7 11.87 -3.95 -10.90
N GLY A 8 12.76 -2.97 -10.75
CA GLY A 8 12.53 -1.61 -11.22
C GLY A 8 11.54 -0.79 -10.39
N ILE A 9 11.20 -1.25 -9.17
CA ILE A 9 10.36 -0.50 -8.23
C ILE A 9 11.20 -0.16 -6.99
N PHE A 10 11.18 1.11 -6.61
CA PHE A 10 11.84 1.63 -5.42
C PHE A 10 10.79 2.20 -4.45
N PRO A 11 10.53 1.54 -3.29
CA PRO A 11 9.57 2.05 -2.30
C PRO A 11 10.06 3.34 -1.65
N LEU A 12 9.12 4.21 -1.25
CA LEU A 12 9.40 5.51 -0.63
C LEU A 12 8.43 5.80 0.52
N GLU A 13 8.96 6.24 1.65
CA GLU A 13 8.17 6.67 2.81
C GLU A 13 7.87 8.17 2.75
N LEU A 14 7.01 8.60 1.82
CA LEU A 14 6.72 10.03 1.65
C LEU A 14 5.66 10.59 2.61
N TRP A 15 4.97 9.74 3.38
CA TRP A 15 3.89 10.15 4.29
C TRP A 15 4.36 11.11 5.39
N ASP A 16 5.64 11.04 5.81
CA ASP A 16 6.22 11.94 6.80
C ASP A 16 7.29 12.89 6.23
N LEU A 17 7.15 13.27 4.95
CA LEU A 17 7.91 14.37 4.34
C LEU A 17 7.84 15.62 5.22
N CYS A 18 9.00 16.15 5.59
CA CYS A 18 9.13 17.36 6.39
C CYS A 18 8.69 18.59 5.59
N LEU A 19 7.68 19.27 6.10
CA LEU A 19 7.23 20.58 5.67
C LEU A 19 7.68 21.56 6.75
N GLY A 20 8.07 22.81 6.43
CA GLY A 20 8.56 23.74 7.46
C GLY A 20 7.61 23.95 8.67
N THR A 21 6.36 23.52 8.54
CA THR A 21 5.28 23.57 9.54
C THR A 21 4.88 22.22 10.15
N GLY A 22 5.55 21.10 9.82
CA GLY A 22 5.17 19.76 10.29
C GLY A 22 5.65 18.64 9.35
N ILE A 23 4.89 17.57 9.26
CA ILE A 23 5.07 16.54 8.23
C ILE A 23 3.85 16.43 7.32
N LEU A 24 3.99 15.86 6.12
CA LEU A 24 2.91 15.73 5.14
C LEU A 24 1.62 15.14 5.73
N TRP A 25 1.74 14.11 6.59
CA TRP A 25 0.64 13.51 7.34
C TRP A 25 -0.22 14.54 8.09
N ASP A 26 0.38 15.53 8.74
CA ASP A 26 -0.31 16.53 9.57
C ASP A 26 -1.24 17.43 8.73
N HIS A 27 -1.03 17.47 7.41
CA HIS A 27 -1.76 18.30 6.47
C HIS A 27 -2.84 17.53 5.67
N MET A 28 -2.95 16.21 5.83
CA MET A 28 -3.82 15.38 4.99
C MET A 28 -5.31 15.68 5.10
N SER A 29 -5.75 16.24 6.22
CA SER A 29 -7.15 16.64 6.44
C SER A 29 -7.47 18.07 5.98
N GLN A 30 -6.48 18.82 5.48
CA GLN A 30 -6.67 20.21 5.07
C GLN A 30 -7.40 20.30 3.72
N ALA A 31 -8.22 21.33 3.57
CA ALA A 31 -8.98 21.56 2.33
C ALA A 31 -8.06 21.73 1.09
N ASP A 32 -6.88 22.32 1.28
CA ASP A 32 -5.87 22.50 0.23
C ASP A 32 -4.77 21.43 0.26
N PHE A 33 -5.09 20.20 0.69
CA PHE A 33 -4.10 19.12 0.71
C PHE A 33 -3.45 18.89 -0.67
N GLY A 34 -4.20 19.06 -1.76
CA GLY A 34 -3.65 18.96 -3.12
C GLY A 34 -2.53 19.98 -3.39
N GLY A 35 -2.67 21.22 -2.92
CA GLY A 35 -1.62 22.25 -3.02
C GLY A 35 -0.39 21.91 -2.18
N VAL A 36 -0.61 21.46 -0.93
CA VAL A 36 0.46 21.01 -0.04
C VAL A 36 1.24 19.84 -0.66
N LEU A 37 0.53 18.85 -1.18
CA LEU A 37 1.14 17.68 -1.84
C LEU A 37 1.93 18.09 -3.08
N LYS A 38 1.39 18.97 -3.94
CA LYS A 38 2.11 19.51 -5.11
C LYS A 38 3.43 20.16 -4.71
N HIS A 39 3.41 21.02 -3.68
CA HIS A 39 4.61 21.71 -3.21
C HIS A 39 5.66 20.71 -2.71
N SER A 40 5.22 19.75 -1.89
CA SER A 40 6.08 18.69 -1.33
C SER A 40 6.73 17.85 -2.44
N LEU A 41 5.95 17.43 -3.44
CA LEU A 41 6.45 16.66 -4.58
C LEU A 41 7.39 17.47 -5.46
N THR A 42 7.20 18.79 -5.56
CA THR A 42 8.13 19.68 -6.26
C THR A 42 9.49 19.71 -5.54
N GLN A 43 9.52 19.79 -4.21
CA GLN A 43 10.76 19.70 -3.44
C GLN A 43 11.46 18.35 -3.61
N VAL A 44 10.70 17.24 -3.60
CA VAL A 44 11.24 15.91 -3.91
C VAL A 44 11.82 15.87 -5.32
N TRP A 45 11.10 16.41 -6.30
CA TRP A 45 11.54 16.46 -7.69
C TRP A 45 12.84 17.26 -7.86
N GLU A 46 13.02 18.33 -7.10
CA GLU A 46 14.24 19.15 -7.08
C GLU A 46 15.40 18.49 -6.32
N GLY A 47 15.15 17.43 -5.55
CA GLY A 47 16.13 16.73 -4.72
C GLY A 47 16.32 17.36 -3.34
N GLN A 48 15.32 18.09 -2.86
CA GLN A 48 15.32 18.79 -1.56
C GLN A 48 14.40 18.13 -0.52
N GLY A 49 13.63 17.12 -0.91
CA GLY A 49 12.74 16.41 0.01
C GLY A 49 13.50 15.68 1.12
N ALA A 50 12.99 15.76 2.34
CA ALA A 50 13.46 14.98 3.47
C ALA A 50 12.26 14.43 4.24
N THR A 51 12.34 13.21 4.73
CA THR A 51 11.35 12.57 5.58
C THR A 51 11.84 12.59 7.03
N ARG A 52 10.91 12.63 7.98
CA ARG A 52 11.27 12.60 9.41
C ARG A 52 11.89 11.27 9.80
N SER A 53 11.43 10.18 9.20
CA SER A 53 11.84 8.80 9.49
C SER A 53 13.16 8.39 8.82
N GLU A 54 13.45 8.86 7.61
CA GLU A 54 14.58 8.36 6.78
C GLU A 54 15.59 9.45 6.41
N GLY A 55 15.30 10.72 6.68
CA GLY A 55 16.16 11.83 6.27
C GLY A 55 15.99 12.18 4.79
N LEU A 56 17.08 12.49 4.10
CA LEU A 56 17.00 12.94 2.71
C LEU A 56 16.39 11.87 1.79
N VAL A 57 15.44 12.28 0.95
CA VAL A 57 14.88 11.40 -0.08
C VAL A 57 16.00 11.04 -1.08
N PRO A 58 16.16 9.76 -1.48
CA PRO A 58 17.24 9.34 -2.35
C PRO A 58 17.31 10.09 -3.68
N GLU A 59 18.54 10.40 -4.13
CA GLU A 59 18.77 11.17 -5.37
C GLU A 59 18.16 10.53 -6.63
N CYS A 60 17.95 9.20 -6.64
CA CYS A 60 17.33 8.51 -7.76
C CYS A 60 15.89 8.96 -8.04
N VAL A 61 15.20 9.50 -7.03
CA VAL A 61 13.83 10.02 -7.11
C VAL A 61 13.78 11.40 -7.78
N ARG A 62 14.86 12.17 -7.71
CA ARG A 62 14.96 13.52 -8.27
C ARG A 62 14.63 13.53 -9.76
N GLY A 63 13.78 14.46 -10.21
CA GLY A 63 13.51 14.60 -11.63
C GLY A 63 12.66 13.46 -12.21
N PHE A 64 11.81 12.82 -11.40
CA PHE A 64 10.80 11.89 -11.92
C PHE A 64 9.97 12.55 -13.02
N GLN A 65 9.61 11.78 -14.04
CA GLN A 65 9.03 12.30 -15.28
C GLN A 65 7.52 12.40 -15.23
N GLY A 66 6.85 11.59 -14.42
CA GLY A 66 5.39 11.61 -14.32
C GLY A 66 4.88 11.11 -12.98
N LEU A 67 3.61 11.39 -12.73
CA LEU A 67 2.86 10.90 -11.58
C LEU A 67 1.84 9.85 -12.02
N TYR A 68 1.67 8.81 -11.21
CA TYR A 68 0.56 7.88 -11.30
C TYR A 68 -0.18 7.87 -9.96
N LEU A 69 -1.43 8.32 -9.96
CA LEU A 69 -2.24 8.49 -8.76
C LEU A 69 -3.18 7.30 -8.62
N ALA A 70 -3.12 6.64 -7.48
CA ALA A 70 -3.91 5.46 -7.12
C ALA A 70 -4.55 5.63 -5.74
N GLY A 71 -5.53 4.78 -5.41
CA GLY A 71 -6.23 4.85 -4.13
C GLY A 71 -7.45 5.77 -4.12
N GLY A 72 -8.26 5.69 -3.06
CA GLY A 72 -9.55 6.37 -2.95
C GLY A 72 -9.47 7.89 -2.81
N GLY A 73 -8.32 8.44 -2.45
CA GLY A 73 -8.06 9.89 -2.35
C GLY A 73 -7.38 10.49 -3.59
N ALA A 74 -7.16 9.71 -4.66
CA ALA A 74 -6.41 10.17 -5.82
C ALA A 74 -7.12 11.25 -6.63
N GLU A 75 -8.43 11.14 -6.78
CA GLU A 75 -9.23 12.07 -7.60
C GLU A 75 -9.28 13.47 -6.98
N SER A 76 -9.33 13.58 -5.66
CA SER A 76 -9.44 14.87 -4.96
C SER A 76 -8.21 15.76 -5.10
N VAL A 77 -7.04 15.19 -5.39
CA VAL A 77 -5.79 15.94 -5.58
C VAL A 77 -5.39 16.08 -7.06
N LEU A 78 -6.12 15.43 -7.98
CA LEU A 78 -5.74 15.36 -9.39
C LEU A 78 -5.56 16.76 -9.99
N ALA A 79 -6.51 17.67 -9.78
CA ALA A 79 -6.45 19.01 -10.34
C ALA A 79 -5.19 19.77 -9.91
N SER A 80 -4.80 19.69 -8.63
CA SER A 80 -3.58 20.31 -8.12
C SER A 80 -2.32 19.70 -8.72
N LEU A 81 -2.33 18.39 -8.98
CA LEU A 81 -1.19 17.63 -9.48
C LEU A 81 -1.12 17.53 -11.01
N GLN A 82 -2.07 18.10 -11.76
CA GLN A 82 -2.00 18.17 -13.22
C GLN A 82 -0.81 18.99 -13.71
N GLU A 83 -0.43 20.02 -12.95
CA GLU A 83 0.68 20.90 -13.27
C GLU A 83 1.80 20.75 -12.23
N GLY A 84 3.03 20.63 -12.70
CA GLY A 84 4.23 20.54 -11.88
C GLY A 84 5.48 20.46 -12.76
N PRO A 85 6.67 20.27 -12.18
CA PRO A 85 7.90 20.07 -12.96
C PRO A 85 7.95 18.70 -13.66
N TRP A 86 7.03 17.78 -13.36
CA TRP A 86 6.82 16.54 -14.10
C TRP A 86 6.01 16.77 -15.39
N SER A 87 6.18 15.88 -16.36
CA SER A 87 5.56 16.01 -17.70
C SER A 87 4.07 15.66 -17.75
N ARG A 88 3.60 14.79 -16.85
CA ARG A 88 2.24 14.23 -16.90
C ARG A 88 1.82 13.60 -15.59
N THR A 89 0.50 13.59 -15.38
CA THR A 89 -0.16 12.95 -14.24
C THR A 89 -1.27 12.05 -14.77
N HIS A 90 -1.25 10.79 -14.35
CA HIS A 90 -2.23 9.78 -14.72
C HIS A 90 -3.01 9.33 -13.48
N LEU A 91 -4.33 9.26 -13.59
CA LEU A 91 -5.19 8.67 -12.57
C LEU A 91 -5.43 7.20 -12.91
N CYS A 92 -5.21 6.31 -11.94
CA CYS A 92 -5.54 4.90 -12.05
C CYS A 92 -7.04 4.71 -12.28
N THR A 93 -7.40 4.00 -13.35
CA THR A 93 -8.80 3.70 -13.68
C THR A 93 -9.45 2.73 -12.69
N ALA A 94 -8.65 1.88 -12.04
CA ALA A 94 -9.06 0.95 -11.01
C ALA A 94 -8.66 1.44 -9.61
N SER A 95 -8.90 2.71 -9.29
CA SER A 95 -8.39 3.40 -8.08
C SER A 95 -8.62 2.63 -6.77
N HIS A 96 -9.76 1.95 -6.62
CA HIS A 96 -10.10 1.17 -5.43
C HIS A 96 -9.33 -0.15 -5.29
N PHE A 97 -8.91 -0.75 -6.41
CA PHE A 97 -8.17 -2.02 -6.49
C PHE A 97 -6.85 -1.82 -7.25
N ALA A 98 -6.16 -0.71 -6.98
CA ALA A 98 -5.00 -0.29 -7.76
C ALA A 98 -3.84 -1.31 -7.78
N GLY A 99 -3.76 -2.20 -6.80
CA GLY A 99 -2.77 -3.28 -6.73
C GLY A 99 -3.14 -4.59 -7.45
N ASP A 100 -4.36 -4.70 -7.97
CA ASP A 100 -4.95 -5.98 -8.44
C ASP A 100 -4.17 -6.59 -9.62
N ALA A 101 -3.98 -5.80 -10.68
CA ALA A 101 -3.26 -6.25 -11.88
C ALA A 101 -1.82 -6.66 -11.58
N GLY A 102 -1.12 -5.87 -10.75
CA GLY A 102 0.24 -6.15 -10.31
C GLY A 102 0.34 -7.43 -9.48
N GLY A 103 -0.60 -7.67 -8.56
CA GLY A 103 -0.60 -8.90 -7.76
C GLY A 103 -0.83 -10.15 -8.60
N HIS A 104 -1.76 -10.09 -9.55
CA HIS A 104 -1.98 -11.19 -10.49
C HIS A 104 -0.78 -11.42 -11.41
N PHE A 105 -0.10 -10.35 -11.84
CA PHE A 105 1.15 -10.46 -12.59
C PHE A 105 2.25 -11.16 -11.76
N LEU A 106 2.43 -10.79 -10.50
CA LEU A 106 3.42 -11.43 -9.61
C LEU A 106 3.13 -12.91 -9.37
N LEU A 107 1.87 -13.29 -9.19
CA LEU A 107 1.46 -14.70 -9.13
C LEU A 107 1.82 -15.44 -10.42
N GLY A 108 1.51 -14.85 -11.58
CA GLY A 108 1.83 -15.42 -12.89
C GLY A 108 3.33 -15.63 -13.12
N GLN A 109 4.18 -14.71 -12.64
CA GLN A 109 5.65 -14.86 -12.68
C GLN A 109 6.15 -16.07 -11.89
N GLN A 110 5.38 -16.55 -10.90
CA GLN A 110 5.67 -17.76 -10.13
C GLN A 110 4.94 -19.00 -10.67
N GLY A 111 4.21 -18.88 -11.79
CA GLY A 111 3.39 -19.97 -12.34
C GLY A 111 2.16 -20.30 -11.48
N LEU A 112 1.68 -19.35 -10.66
CA LEU A 112 0.56 -19.55 -9.73
C LEU A 112 -0.71 -18.85 -10.23
N THR A 113 -1.87 -19.45 -9.96
CA THR A 113 -3.16 -18.76 -10.02
C THR A 113 -3.66 -18.52 -8.61
N GLY A 114 -3.98 -17.27 -8.26
CA GLY A 114 -4.16 -16.92 -6.85
C GLY A 114 -5.06 -15.74 -6.58
N TRP A 115 -5.04 -15.29 -5.32
CA TRP A 115 -5.75 -14.10 -4.87
C TRP A 115 -4.78 -12.99 -4.49
N VAL A 116 -5.21 -11.76 -4.67
CA VAL A 116 -4.48 -10.56 -4.25
C VAL A 116 -5.21 -9.96 -3.06
N LEU A 117 -4.48 -9.73 -1.97
CA LEU A 117 -4.93 -9.10 -0.75
C LEU A 117 -4.27 -7.73 -0.64
N ASP A 118 -5.08 -6.70 -0.42
CA ASP A 118 -4.62 -5.33 -0.14
C ASP A 118 -5.19 -4.90 1.21
N LEU A 119 -4.35 -4.95 2.25
CA LEU A 119 -4.71 -4.50 3.57
C LEU A 119 -4.45 -3.00 3.67
N GLY A 120 -5.51 -2.19 3.52
CA GLY A 120 -5.45 -0.76 3.76
C GLY A 120 -5.76 -0.41 5.21
N GLN A 121 -5.67 0.88 5.55
CA GLN A 121 -6.04 1.37 6.88
C GLN A 121 -7.52 1.16 7.22
N SER A 122 -8.42 1.30 6.24
CA SER A 122 -9.89 1.28 6.46
C SER A 122 -10.57 -0.03 6.10
N ALA A 123 -9.91 -0.91 5.34
CA ALA A 123 -10.49 -2.15 4.87
C ALA A 123 -9.40 -3.12 4.41
N LEU A 124 -9.74 -4.41 4.41
CA LEU A 124 -9.04 -5.43 3.65
C LEU A 124 -9.79 -5.67 2.33
N LYS A 125 -9.08 -5.64 1.22
CA LYS A 125 -9.62 -5.98 -0.10
C LYS A 125 -9.04 -7.29 -0.56
N ILE A 126 -9.86 -8.11 -1.22
CA ILE A 126 -9.42 -9.34 -1.85
C ILE A 126 -9.97 -9.40 -3.27
N SER A 127 -9.10 -9.73 -4.22
CA SER A 127 -9.46 -9.95 -5.60
C SER A 127 -8.97 -11.31 -6.12
N ALA A 128 -9.72 -11.83 -7.07
CA ALA A 128 -9.41 -12.99 -7.90
C ALA A 128 -10.03 -12.75 -9.28
N ALA A 129 -9.61 -13.49 -10.32
CA ALA A 129 -10.09 -13.31 -11.69
C ALA A 129 -11.62 -13.11 -11.79
N GLY A 130 -12.04 -11.85 -12.01
CA GLY A 130 -13.45 -11.43 -12.14
C GLY A 130 -14.23 -11.19 -10.85
N TYR A 131 -13.60 -11.32 -9.68
CA TYR A 131 -14.23 -11.18 -8.36
C TYR A 131 -13.43 -10.23 -7.48
N GLN A 132 -14.12 -9.27 -6.88
CA GLN A 132 -13.54 -8.28 -5.97
C GLN A 132 -14.46 -8.13 -4.77
N GLN A 133 -13.89 -8.13 -3.57
CA GLN A 133 -14.61 -7.96 -2.32
C GLN A 133 -13.82 -7.07 -1.36
N THR A 134 -14.53 -6.31 -0.54
CA THR A 134 -13.97 -5.40 0.46
C THR A 134 -14.59 -5.68 1.81
N TRP A 135 -13.77 -5.88 2.83
CA TRP A 135 -14.18 -6.02 4.22
C TRP A 135 -13.76 -4.79 5.00
N PRO A 136 -14.70 -3.94 5.45
CA PRO A 136 -14.35 -2.75 6.22
C PRO A 136 -13.74 -3.14 7.57
N ARG A 137 -12.76 -2.34 8.00
CA ARG A 137 -12.18 -2.42 9.34
C ARG A 137 -13.20 -1.90 10.35
N ASP A 138 -13.52 -2.72 11.33
CA ASP A 138 -14.31 -2.31 12.49
C ASP A 138 -13.43 -1.54 13.47
N LEU A 139 -13.53 -0.21 13.49
CA LEU A 139 -12.72 0.66 14.36
C LEU A 139 -13.02 0.48 15.85
N THR A 140 -14.12 -0.18 16.22
CA THR A 140 -14.39 -0.52 17.63
C THR A 140 -13.53 -1.69 18.11
N ARG A 141 -13.18 -2.61 17.20
CA ARG A 141 -12.38 -3.82 17.49
C ARG A 141 -10.90 -3.66 17.14
N LEU A 142 -10.65 -2.99 16.02
CA LEU A 142 -9.33 -2.64 15.50
C LEU A 142 -9.21 -1.12 15.44
N PRO A 143 -9.09 -0.40 16.57
CA PRO A 143 -8.94 1.05 16.58
C PRO A 143 -7.64 1.51 15.91
N LEU A 144 -7.57 2.77 15.49
CA LEU A 144 -6.33 3.37 15.00
C LEU A 144 -5.34 3.48 16.17
N ARG A 145 -4.04 3.33 15.87
CA ARG A 145 -2.98 3.40 16.88
C ARG A 145 -2.98 4.72 17.67
N GLU A 146 -3.29 5.83 17.01
CA GLU A 146 -3.33 7.16 17.60
C GLU A 146 -4.48 7.32 18.61
N ASP A 147 -5.57 6.56 18.43
CA ASP A 147 -6.77 6.70 19.23
C ASP A 147 -6.67 6.00 20.60
N ARG A 148 -5.82 4.97 20.74
CA ARG A 148 -5.77 4.14 21.97
C ARG A 148 -4.40 3.58 22.31
N LEU A 149 -3.65 4.31 23.14
CA LEU A 149 -2.32 3.91 23.62
C LEU A 149 -2.33 2.77 24.66
N ASP A 150 -3.43 2.59 25.39
CA ASP A 150 -3.52 1.63 26.51
C ASP A 150 -4.03 0.23 26.09
N THR A 151 -4.18 -0.02 24.79
CA THR A 151 -4.71 -1.31 24.31
C THR A 151 -3.63 -2.39 24.35
N SER A 152 -4.00 -3.59 24.81
CA SER A 152 -3.13 -4.78 24.77
C SER A 152 -2.68 -5.09 23.34
N VAL A 153 -1.37 -5.01 23.09
CA VAL A 153 -0.76 -5.33 21.79
C VAL A 153 -1.05 -6.77 21.37
N ALA A 154 -1.01 -7.71 22.31
CA ALA A 154 -1.27 -9.12 22.02
C ALA A 154 -2.71 -9.35 21.53
N ASP A 155 -3.69 -8.70 22.17
CA ASP A 155 -5.09 -8.83 21.80
C ASP A 155 -5.37 -8.19 20.44
N GLN A 156 -4.75 -7.04 20.16
CA GLN A 156 -4.90 -6.38 18.85
C GLN A 156 -4.27 -7.16 17.71
N ARG A 157 -3.12 -7.80 17.94
CA ARG A 157 -2.53 -8.74 17.00
C ARG A 157 -3.45 -9.93 16.75
N ALA A 158 -4.06 -10.50 17.78
CA ALA A 158 -5.02 -11.60 17.64
C ALA A 158 -6.27 -11.15 16.84
N GLU A 159 -6.84 -9.99 17.15
CA GLU A 159 -8.00 -9.43 16.44
C GLU A 159 -7.70 -9.19 14.96
N LEU A 160 -6.51 -8.67 14.64
CA LEU A 160 -6.13 -8.41 13.25
C LEU A 160 -6.00 -9.73 12.46
N ARG A 161 -5.40 -10.77 13.05
CA ARG A 161 -5.35 -12.09 12.44
C ARG A 161 -6.75 -12.66 12.18
N HIS A 162 -7.66 -12.53 13.15
CA HIS A 162 -9.05 -12.97 12.99
C HIS A 162 -9.78 -12.20 11.89
N PHE A 163 -9.56 -10.89 11.78
CA PHE A 163 -10.14 -10.08 10.72
C PHE A 163 -9.70 -10.55 9.34
N ILE A 164 -8.39 -10.70 9.13
CA ILE A 164 -7.82 -11.22 7.87
C ILE A 164 -8.34 -12.64 7.60
N ALA A 165 -8.35 -13.51 8.61
CA ALA A 165 -8.76 -14.89 8.46
C ALA A 165 -10.24 -15.03 8.08
N LYS A 166 -11.13 -14.25 8.70
CA LYS A 166 -12.56 -14.23 8.37
C LYS A 166 -12.79 -13.76 6.94
N ALA A 167 -12.11 -12.71 6.49
CA ALA A 167 -12.21 -12.24 5.11
C ALA A 167 -11.79 -13.33 4.11
N LEU A 168 -10.66 -14.00 4.36
CA LEU A 168 -10.19 -15.13 3.55
C LEU A 168 -11.19 -16.30 3.51
N GLN A 169 -11.77 -16.67 4.66
CA GLN A 169 -12.78 -17.73 4.74
C GLN A 169 -14.06 -17.36 3.98
N SER A 170 -14.54 -16.12 4.12
CA SER A 170 -15.69 -15.62 3.38
C SER A 170 -15.43 -15.62 1.87
N PHE A 171 -14.24 -15.19 1.44
CA PHE A 171 -13.87 -15.20 0.03
C PHE A 171 -13.70 -16.63 -0.51
N LEU A 172 -13.16 -17.56 0.28
CA LEU A 172 -13.12 -18.97 -0.07
C LEU A 172 -14.50 -19.55 -0.31
N HIS A 173 -15.46 -19.22 0.55
CA HIS A 173 -16.84 -19.66 0.39
C HIS A 173 -17.45 -19.12 -0.91
N LEU A 174 -17.19 -17.85 -1.24
CA LEU A 174 -17.64 -17.24 -2.49
C LEU A 174 -17.00 -17.88 -3.74
N MET A 175 -15.69 -18.11 -3.71
CA MET A 175 -14.94 -18.64 -4.85
C MET A 175 -15.12 -20.15 -5.05
N GLY A 176 -15.50 -20.88 -4.01
CA GLY A 176 -15.68 -22.34 -4.04
C GLY A 176 -14.41 -23.17 -4.25
N ARG A 177 -13.24 -22.52 -4.37
CA ARG A 177 -11.94 -23.16 -4.62
C ARG A 177 -10.82 -22.42 -3.92
N ARG A 178 -9.77 -23.16 -3.56
CA ARG A 178 -8.54 -22.60 -2.98
C ARG A 178 -7.63 -22.04 -4.08
N PRO A 179 -6.88 -20.96 -3.80
CA PRO A 179 -5.84 -20.46 -4.67
C PRO A 179 -4.54 -21.28 -4.53
N ASP A 180 -3.73 -21.28 -5.57
CA ASP A 180 -2.37 -21.86 -5.53
C ASP A 180 -1.42 -20.97 -4.72
N GLY A 181 -1.66 -19.65 -4.77
CA GLY A 181 -0.87 -18.64 -4.06
C GLY A 181 -1.66 -17.41 -3.67
N LEU A 182 -1.09 -16.63 -2.76
CA LEU A 182 -1.61 -15.36 -2.29
C LEU A 182 -0.52 -14.29 -2.48
N VAL A 183 -0.90 -13.13 -2.97
CA VAL A 183 -0.11 -11.90 -2.84
C VAL A 183 -0.77 -11.04 -1.76
N CYS A 184 -0.02 -10.53 -0.81
CA CYS A 184 -0.52 -9.65 0.24
C CYS A 184 0.29 -8.36 0.30
N ALA A 185 -0.37 -7.24 0.01
CA ALA A 185 0.11 -5.91 0.30
C ALA A 185 -0.23 -5.50 1.73
N LEU A 186 0.76 -4.98 2.45
CA LEU A 186 0.60 -4.42 3.79
C LEU A 186 0.78 -2.90 3.78
N PRO A 187 0.06 -2.15 4.64
CA PRO A 187 0.10 -0.69 4.69
C PRO A 187 1.25 -0.22 5.60
N SER A 188 2.44 -0.73 5.34
CA SER A 188 3.63 -0.49 6.14
C SER A 188 4.88 -0.81 5.33
N ARG A 189 5.99 -0.17 5.71
CA ARG A 189 7.32 -0.60 5.32
C ARG A 189 7.56 -2.04 5.77
N LEU A 190 8.24 -2.81 4.93
CA LEU A 190 8.61 -4.20 5.22
C LEU A 190 10.12 -4.36 5.19
N ASP A 191 10.66 -5.09 6.17
CA ASP A 191 12.06 -5.49 6.17
C ASP A 191 12.39 -6.57 5.09
N ASP A 192 13.64 -7.04 5.08
CA ASP A 192 14.10 -8.09 4.16
C ASP A 192 13.37 -9.43 4.35
N LEU A 193 12.79 -9.67 5.53
CA LEU A 193 12.04 -10.89 5.85
C LEU A 193 10.54 -10.74 5.59
N GLY A 194 10.08 -9.54 5.21
CA GLY A 194 8.68 -9.23 5.00
C GLY A 194 7.91 -8.97 6.30
N ILE A 195 8.62 -8.66 7.39
CA ILE A 195 8.03 -8.29 8.67
C ILE A 195 7.62 -6.81 8.57
N PRO A 196 6.37 -6.45 8.91
CA PRO A 196 5.93 -5.08 8.87
C PRO A 196 6.52 -4.24 9.99
N GLU A 197 6.80 -2.98 9.68
CA GLU A 197 7.16 -1.96 10.65
C GLU A 197 5.89 -1.30 11.23
N GLY A 198 5.99 -0.05 11.69
CA GLY A 198 4.83 0.69 12.22
C GLY A 198 3.73 0.89 11.18
N SER A 199 2.48 0.84 11.62
CA SER A 199 1.30 1.21 10.82
C SER A 199 0.19 1.75 11.71
N SER A 200 -0.96 2.07 11.09
CA SER A 200 -2.19 2.45 11.81
C SER A 200 -2.86 1.29 12.57
N TYR A 201 -2.38 0.05 12.42
CA TYR A 201 -2.82 -1.10 13.19
C TYR A 201 -1.96 -1.28 14.45
N ILE A 202 -2.61 -1.32 15.62
CA ILE A 202 -1.92 -1.56 16.90
C ILE A 202 -1.29 -2.96 16.86
N GLY A 203 0.01 -3.03 17.12
CA GLY A 203 0.74 -4.29 17.21
C GLY A 203 1.17 -4.90 15.88
N MET A 204 0.83 -4.34 14.71
CA MET A 204 1.32 -4.87 13.43
C MET A 204 2.86 -4.83 13.37
N GLY A 205 3.48 -3.73 13.84
CA GLY A 205 4.93 -3.59 13.81
C GLY A 205 5.68 -4.70 14.55
N GLY A 206 6.66 -5.28 13.87
CA GLY A 206 7.49 -6.40 14.35
C GLY A 206 6.76 -7.73 14.45
N ASP A 207 5.51 -7.84 13.98
CA ASP A 207 4.74 -9.08 14.05
C ASP A 207 5.03 -10.02 12.87
N ALA A 208 6.11 -10.81 13.00
CA ALA A 208 6.52 -11.78 11.99
C ALA A 208 5.48 -12.90 11.75
N SER A 209 4.56 -13.13 12.68
CA SER A 209 3.57 -14.21 12.58
C SER A 209 2.19 -13.72 12.15
N LEU A 210 2.01 -12.41 11.90
CA LEU A 210 0.73 -11.82 11.50
C LEU A 210 0.07 -12.57 10.34
N LEU A 211 0.71 -12.59 9.17
CA LEU A 211 0.14 -13.26 7.99
C LEU A 211 0.18 -14.78 8.11
N PRO A 212 1.30 -15.44 8.49
CA PRO A 212 1.33 -16.90 8.62
C PRO A 212 0.22 -17.46 9.53
N GLU A 213 0.00 -16.88 10.70
CA GLU A 213 -1.05 -17.36 11.61
C GLU A 213 -2.46 -16.99 11.11
N ALA A 214 -2.66 -15.80 10.51
CA ALA A 214 -3.93 -15.47 9.88
C ALA A 214 -4.30 -16.48 8.77
N LEU A 215 -3.32 -16.90 7.96
CA LEU A 215 -3.49 -17.92 6.93
C LEU A 215 -3.82 -19.28 7.56
N VAL A 216 -3.11 -19.71 8.61
CA VAL A 216 -3.42 -20.96 9.33
C VAL A 216 -4.85 -20.93 9.88
N LEU A 217 -5.26 -19.84 10.52
CA LEU A 217 -6.62 -19.64 11.03
C LEU A 217 -7.68 -19.70 9.92
N ALA A 218 -7.36 -19.17 8.73
CA ALA A 218 -8.23 -19.26 7.56
C ALA A 218 -8.21 -20.65 6.88
N GLY A 219 -7.31 -21.54 7.29
CA GLY A 219 -7.10 -22.85 6.68
C GLY A 219 -6.19 -22.85 5.45
N PHE A 220 -5.38 -21.81 5.22
CA PHE A 220 -4.44 -21.60 4.11
C PHE A 220 -2.97 -21.84 4.51
N GLY A 221 -2.70 -22.59 5.59
CA GLY A 221 -1.34 -22.76 6.13
C GLY A 221 -0.30 -23.37 5.18
N GLN A 222 -0.73 -23.97 4.06
CA GLN A 222 0.14 -24.53 3.02
C GLN A 222 0.17 -23.70 1.72
N THR A 223 -0.60 -22.61 1.64
CA THR A 223 -0.67 -21.76 0.44
C THR A 223 0.58 -20.88 0.35
N GLN A 224 1.17 -20.79 -0.84
CA GLN A 224 2.33 -19.93 -1.06
C GLN A 224 1.93 -18.46 -0.86
N LEU A 225 2.65 -17.75 -0.01
CA LEU A 225 2.38 -16.35 0.33
C LEU A 225 3.54 -15.46 -0.12
N LEU A 226 3.22 -14.53 -1.02
CA LEU A 226 4.06 -13.42 -1.46
C LEU A 226 3.63 -12.16 -0.70
N VAL A 227 4.58 -11.39 -0.16
CA VAL A 227 4.28 -10.18 0.62
C VAL A 227 5.10 -8.98 0.12
N LEU A 228 4.49 -7.81 0.06
CA LEU A 228 5.10 -6.54 -0.33
C LEU A 228 4.36 -5.35 0.30
N ASN A 229 4.91 -4.15 0.17
CA ASN A 229 4.22 -2.92 0.56
C ASN A 229 3.11 -2.57 -0.46
N ASP A 230 2.06 -1.88 -0.01
CA ASP A 230 0.92 -1.46 -0.84
C ASP A 230 1.31 -0.54 -2.01
N ALA A 231 2.22 0.40 -1.80
CA ALA A 231 2.72 1.28 -2.86
C ALA A 231 3.58 0.51 -3.89
N GLU A 232 4.36 -0.49 -3.47
CA GLU A 232 5.07 -1.37 -4.40
C GLU A 232 4.10 -2.19 -5.25
N LEU A 233 3.02 -2.69 -4.66
CA LEU A 233 1.98 -3.42 -5.38
C LEU A 233 1.28 -2.51 -6.39
N ALA A 234 0.90 -1.30 -5.99
CA ALA A 234 0.31 -0.31 -6.89
C ALA A 234 1.26 0.08 -8.03
N ALA A 235 2.56 0.23 -7.76
CA ALA A 235 3.55 0.50 -8.79
C ALA A 235 3.75 -0.69 -9.74
N THR A 236 3.61 -1.92 -9.24
CA THR A 236 3.64 -3.12 -10.07
C THR A 236 2.46 -3.14 -11.04
N SER A 237 1.27 -2.74 -10.60
CA SER A 237 0.13 -2.57 -11.51
C SER A 237 0.35 -1.44 -12.50
N ALA A 238 0.89 -0.30 -12.05
CA ALA A 238 1.15 0.84 -12.92
C ALA A 238 2.15 0.50 -14.04
N LEU A 239 3.14 -0.36 -13.79
CA LEU A 239 4.05 -0.87 -14.83
C LEU A 239 3.35 -1.62 -15.97
N LEU A 240 2.14 -2.14 -15.74
CA LEU A 240 1.35 -2.83 -16.76
C LEU A 240 0.46 -1.86 -17.56
N ASP A 241 0.35 -0.61 -17.12
CA ASP A 241 -0.41 0.43 -17.81
C ASP A 241 0.42 0.99 -18.97
N PRO A 242 -0.06 0.94 -20.23
CA PRO A 242 0.70 1.40 -21.39
C PRO A 242 0.98 2.91 -21.37
N LEU A 243 0.26 3.67 -20.53
CA LEU A 243 0.51 5.09 -20.37
C LEU A 243 1.68 5.37 -19.43
N VAL A 244 2.11 4.42 -18.60
CA VAL A 244 3.20 4.61 -17.63
C VAL A 244 4.56 4.42 -18.31
N GLN A 245 5.51 5.27 -17.95
CA GLN A 245 6.90 5.21 -18.44
C GLN A 245 7.83 4.93 -17.26
N ARG A 246 9.11 4.74 -17.57
CA ARG A 246 10.16 4.78 -16.54
C ARG A 246 10.19 6.14 -15.86
N ARG A 247 10.72 6.16 -14.64
CA ARG A 247 10.78 7.35 -13.78
C ARG A 247 9.41 7.93 -13.44
N THR A 248 8.40 7.09 -13.27
CA THR A 248 7.08 7.51 -12.79
C THR A 248 6.99 7.31 -11.27
N LEU A 249 6.64 8.38 -10.55
CA LEU A 249 6.33 8.30 -9.12
C LEU A 249 4.86 7.89 -8.96
N VAL A 250 4.65 6.75 -8.34
CA VAL A 250 3.35 6.18 -8.05
C VAL A 250 2.98 6.59 -6.63
N LEU A 251 1.78 7.16 -6.47
CA LEU A 251 1.25 7.60 -5.18
C LEU A 251 -0.04 6.83 -4.88
N THR A 252 -0.08 6.16 -3.73
CA THR A 252 -1.32 5.59 -3.18
C THR A 252 -1.90 6.57 -2.17
N LEU A 253 -3.08 7.09 -2.48
CA LEU A 253 -3.74 8.15 -1.72
C LEU A 253 -5.01 7.60 -1.07
N GLY A 254 -5.07 7.70 0.26
CA GLY A 254 -6.22 7.32 1.05
C GLY A 254 -6.19 8.08 2.37
N PHE A 255 -6.14 7.35 3.49
CA PHE A 255 -5.87 7.96 4.80
C PHE A 255 -4.42 8.43 4.93
N GLY A 256 -3.50 7.79 4.21
CA GLY A 256 -2.08 8.12 4.14
C GLY A 256 -1.61 8.32 2.69
N VAL A 257 -0.34 8.69 2.55
CA VAL A 257 0.36 8.76 1.26
C VAL A 257 1.40 7.66 1.21
N GLY A 258 1.11 6.58 0.47
CA GLY A 258 2.14 5.62 0.08
C GLY A 258 2.81 6.05 -1.23
N ALA A 259 4.08 5.70 -1.41
CA ALA A 259 4.81 6.07 -2.61
C ALA A 259 5.80 5.00 -3.07
N ALA A 260 5.96 4.88 -4.37
CA ALA A 260 7.01 4.08 -4.99
C ALA A 260 7.41 4.69 -6.33
N LEU A 261 8.70 4.66 -6.65
CA LEU A 261 9.23 5.09 -7.94
C LEU A 261 9.41 3.88 -8.86
N ILE A 262 8.87 3.98 -10.07
CA ILE A 262 9.22 3.11 -11.19
C ILE A 262 10.50 3.66 -11.81
N THR A 263 11.57 2.87 -11.89
CA THR A 263 12.90 3.30 -12.39
C THR A 263 13.15 2.93 -13.84
#